data_AF-A0A821H8A5-F1
#
_entry.id   AF-A0A821H8A5-F1
#
_cell.length_a   1.000
_cell.length_b   1.000
_cell.length_c   1.000
_cell.angle_alpha   90.00
_cell.angle_beta   90.00
_cell.angle_gamma   90.00
#
_symmetry.space_group_name_H-M   'P 1'
#
loop_
_entity.id
_entity.type
_entity.pdbx_description
1 polymer ?
#
loop_
_entity_poly.entity_id
_entity_poly.type
_entity_poly.pdbx_seq_one_letter_code
_entity_poly.pdbx_strand_id
1 'polypeptide(L)'
;DFNDPTYVVASQHFRQLFYRYGSPILILNLVKKREKKKQEHILSEEFCNALDYIKQFIPDENGIQYLAFDMARANRSKHRRVMPKLDEIARRYLQQTGFFQNFPSLVNDKQYFYDKENAVKLTPYKTYFVQTGVVRVNCVDCLDRTNTAMYAVAKYALGYQVGYKCLSLKQ
;
A
#
# COMPACT_ATOMS: atom_id res chain seq x y z
N ASP A 1 -15.94 18.53 24.18
CA ASP A 1 -15.96 17.10 23.84
C ASP A 1 -15.53 16.86 22.41
N PHE A 2 -14.38 16.22 22.22
CA PHE A 2 -13.75 15.95 20.92
C PHE A 2 -13.98 14.50 20.44
N ASN A 3 -15.03 13.84 20.92
CA ASN A 3 -15.29 12.45 20.55
C ASN A 3 -16.12 12.40 19.25
N ASP A 4 -15.59 11.77 18.20
CA ASP A 4 -16.27 11.53 16.91
C ASP A 4 -16.70 10.06 16.85
N PRO A 5 -17.81 9.67 17.52
CA PRO A 5 -18.22 8.27 17.67
C PRO A 5 -18.59 7.60 16.34
N THR A 6 -18.87 8.42 15.32
CA THR A 6 -19.25 7.98 13.97
C THR A 6 -18.11 8.14 12.96
N TYR A 7 -16.91 8.53 13.41
CA TYR A 7 -15.73 8.71 12.57
C TYR A 7 -16.01 9.50 11.28
N VAL A 8 -16.82 10.55 11.34
CA VAL A 8 -17.30 11.31 10.16
C VAL A 8 -16.13 11.88 9.38
N VAL A 9 -15.16 12.45 10.09
CA VAL A 9 -13.99 13.09 9.46
C VAL A 9 -13.12 12.05 8.75
N ALA A 10 -12.86 10.91 9.42
CA ALA A 10 -12.10 9.81 8.83
C ALA A 10 -12.85 9.22 7.62
N SER A 11 -14.17 9.05 7.72
CA SER A 11 -15.02 8.56 6.63
C SER A 11 -14.96 9.47 5.41
N GLN A 12 -15.07 10.79 5.61
CA GLN A 12 -14.94 11.77 4.53
C GLN A 12 -13.56 11.74 3.88
N HIS A 13 -12.51 11.58 4.68
CA HIS A 13 -11.13 11.42 4.20
C HIS A 13 -10.98 10.16 3.33
N PHE A 14 -11.46 9.00 3.78
CA PHE A 14 -11.40 7.76 2.98
C PHE A 14 -12.24 7.85 1.71
N ARG A 15 -13.41 8.51 1.75
CA ARG A 15 -14.20 8.78 0.54
C ARG A 15 -13.42 9.59 -0.49
N GLN A 16 -12.65 10.59 -0.06
CA GLN A 16 -11.78 11.35 -0.96
C GLN A 16 -10.62 10.49 -1.50
N LEU A 17 -10.06 9.58 -0.69
CA LEU A 17 -9.04 8.65 -1.17
C LEU A 17 -9.59 7.74 -2.26
N PHE A 18 -10.75 7.12 -2.06
CA PHE A 18 -11.40 6.29 -3.07
C PHE A 18 -11.72 7.09 -4.33
N TYR A 19 -12.22 8.31 -4.19
CA TYR A 19 -12.52 9.17 -5.34
C TYR A 19 -11.27 9.50 -6.17
N ARG A 20 -10.13 9.75 -5.52
CA ARG A 20 -8.90 10.17 -6.21
C ARG A 20 -8.06 9.01 -6.73
N TYR A 21 -8.00 7.92 -5.98
CA TYR A 21 -7.03 6.84 -6.21
C TYR A 21 -7.68 5.49 -6.52
N GLY A 22 -9.00 5.38 -6.38
CA GLY A 22 -9.73 4.13 -6.58
C GLY A 22 -9.59 3.13 -5.43
N SER A 23 -9.76 1.85 -5.75
CA SER A 23 -9.69 0.69 -4.85
C SER A 23 -8.66 -0.34 -5.35
N PRO A 24 -7.85 -0.94 -4.47
CA PRO A 24 -7.91 -0.84 -3.01
C PRO A 24 -7.05 0.28 -2.43
N ILE A 25 -7.43 0.76 -1.24
CA ILE A 25 -6.59 1.59 -0.37
C ILE A 25 -5.80 0.67 0.56
N LEU A 26 -4.50 0.52 0.31
CA LEU A 26 -3.61 -0.38 1.04
C LEU A 26 -2.80 0.41 2.08
N ILE A 27 -3.10 0.21 3.36
CA ILE A 27 -2.50 0.97 4.45
C ILE A 27 -1.36 0.16 5.09
N LEU A 28 -0.15 0.69 5.01
CA LEU A 28 1.02 0.20 5.73
C LEU A 28 1.29 1.08 6.95
N ASN A 29 0.92 0.61 8.13
CA ASN A 29 1.16 1.32 9.38
C ASN A 29 2.49 0.89 10.01
N LEU A 30 3.41 1.84 10.15
CA LEU A 30 4.78 1.64 10.66
C LEU A 30 4.95 2.02 12.14
N VAL A 31 3.85 2.34 12.82
CA VAL A 31 3.81 2.62 14.26
C VAL A 31 4.39 1.46 15.06
N LYS A 32 5.19 1.78 16.08
CA LYS A 32 5.81 0.78 16.94
C LYS A 32 4.75 0.11 17.79
N LYS A 33 4.80 -1.23 17.88
CA LYS A 33 3.84 -1.99 18.69
C LYS A 33 4.22 -2.05 20.17
N ARG A 34 5.51 -1.88 20.50
CA ARG A 34 6.01 -1.87 21.88
C ARG A 34 6.85 -0.63 22.12
N GLU A 35 6.31 0.27 22.93
CA GLU A 35 6.94 1.52 23.27
C GLU A 35 7.11 1.67 24.78
N LYS A 36 8.07 2.52 25.18
CA LYS A 36 8.27 2.87 26.59
C LYS A 36 7.12 3.72 27.15
N LYS A 37 6.46 4.53 26.30
CA LYS A 37 5.22 5.26 26.60
C LYS A 37 4.15 4.78 25.63
N LYS A 38 2.93 4.47 26.08
CA LYS A 38 1.85 3.88 25.27
C LYS A 38 1.18 4.86 24.28
N GLN A 39 1.89 5.89 23.82
CA GLN A 39 1.28 6.98 23.04
C GLN A 39 0.92 6.54 21.61
N GLU A 40 1.82 5.88 20.87
CA GLU A 40 1.51 5.48 19.49
C GLU A 40 0.49 4.33 19.42
N HIS A 41 0.37 3.52 20.49
CA HIS A 41 -0.59 2.40 20.55
C HIS A 41 -2.04 2.87 20.53
N ILE A 42 -2.37 3.91 21.32
CA ILE A 42 -3.74 4.45 21.40
C ILE A 42 -4.18 4.96 20.01
N LEU A 43 -3.28 5.67 19.32
CA LEU A 43 -3.55 6.14 17.95
C LEU A 43 -3.77 4.99 16.97
N SER A 44 -3.02 3.89 17.11
CA SER A 44 -3.21 2.72 16.25
C SER A 44 -4.52 2.01 16.51
N GLU A 45 -4.93 1.92 17.77
CA GLU A 45 -6.21 1.32 18.19
C GLU A 45 -7.39 2.14 17.68
N GLU A 46 -7.38 3.45 17.90
CA GLU A 46 -8.42 4.35 17.39
C GLU A 46 -8.49 4.35 15.86
N PHE A 47 -7.33 4.27 15.19
CA PHE A 47 -7.31 4.15 13.75
C PHE A 47 -7.93 2.83 13.26
N CYS A 48 -7.66 1.71 13.93
CA CYS A 48 -8.31 0.43 13.61
C CYS A 48 -9.83 0.51 13.81
N ASN A 49 -10.30 1.08 14.93
CA ASN A 49 -11.73 1.25 15.20
C ASN A 49 -12.41 2.08 14.09
N ALA A 50 -11.77 3.18 13.66
CA ALA A 50 -12.26 3.99 12.55
C ALA A 50 -12.32 3.20 11.24
N LEU A 51 -11.31 2.39 10.94
CA LEU A 51 -11.31 1.54 9.74
C LEU A 51 -12.41 0.49 9.78
N ASP A 52 -12.62 -0.15 10.93
CA ASP A 52 -13.64 -1.18 11.10
C ASP A 52 -15.05 -0.59 10.99
N TYR A 53 -15.26 0.63 11.47
CA TYR A 53 -16.48 1.38 11.23
C TYR A 53 -16.68 1.68 9.73
N ILE A 54 -15.68 2.27 9.08
CA ILE A 54 -15.76 2.69 7.67
C ILE A 54 -16.02 1.51 6.73
N LYS A 55 -15.39 0.36 6.98
CA LYS A 55 -15.54 -0.86 6.16
C LYS A 55 -16.97 -1.38 6.09
N GLN A 56 -17.81 -1.10 7.08
CA GLN A 56 -19.23 -1.49 7.06
C GLN A 56 -20.02 -0.85 5.91
N PHE A 57 -19.50 0.24 5.34
CA PHE A 57 -20.15 1.02 4.28
C PHE A 57 -19.47 0.86 2.92
N ILE A 58 -18.47 -0.02 2.78
CA ILE A 58 -17.77 -0.27 1.53
C ILE A 58 -18.28 -1.57 0.91
N PRO A 59 -18.66 -1.58 -0.37
CA PRO A 59 -19.22 -2.78 -1.01
C PRO A 59 -18.21 -3.92 -1.21
N ASP A 60 -16.91 -3.58 -1.31
CA ASP A 60 -15.81 -4.54 -1.41
C ASP A 60 -15.09 -4.67 -0.06
N GLU A 61 -15.14 -5.86 0.53
CA GLU A 61 -14.43 -6.19 1.77
C GLU A 61 -12.91 -5.94 1.68
N ASN A 62 -12.36 -6.00 0.46
CA ASN A 62 -10.94 -5.75 0.20
C ASN A 62 -10.62 -4.30 -0.18
N GLY A 63 -11.62 -3.41 -0.20
CA GLY A 63 -11.45 -2.02 -0.61
C GLY A 63 -10.52 -1.22 0.30
N ILE A 64 -10.42 -1.58 1.59
CA ILE A 64 -9.37 -1.09 2.50
C ILE A 64 -8.66 -2.28 3.15
N GLN A 65 -7.34 -2.36 2.96
CA GLN A 65 -6.51 -3.35 3.66
C GLN A 65 -5.53 -2.65 4.59
N TYR A 66 -5.40 -3.16 5.82
CA TYR A 66 -4.52 -2.60 6.84
C TYR A 66 -3.45 -3.61 7.24
N LEU A 67 -2.20 -3.17 7.24
CA LEU A 67 -1.05 -3.96 7.68
C LEU A 67 -0.19 -3.16 8.66
N ALA A 68 -0.07 -3.66 9.89
CA ALA A 68 0.84 -3.08 10.88
C ALA A 68 2.22 -3.77 10.85
N PHE A 69 3.27 -3.01 10.55
CA PHE A 69 4.65 -3.49 10.44
C PHE A 69 5.62 -2.66 11.30
N ASP A 70 6.07 -3.25 12.41
CA ASP A 70 7.05 -2.62 13.31
C ASP A 70 8.48 -2.75 12.76
N MET A 71 8.89 -1.75 11.98
CA MET A 71 10.25 -1.69 11.40
C MET A 71 11.35 -1.65 12.47
N ALA A 72 11.11 -0.99 13.61
CA ALA A 72 12.11 -0.86 14.66
C ALA A 72 12.44 -2.23 15.29
N ARG A 73 11.42 -3.07 15.47
CA ARG A 73 11.58 -4.45 15.95
C ARG A 73 12.27 -5.34 14.90
N ALA A 74 11.87 -5.21 13.64
CA ALA A 74 12.51 -5.95 12.55
C ALA A 74 14.00 -5.63 12.46
N ASN A 75 14.39 -4.35 12.53
CA ASN A 75 15.79 -3.93 12.45
C ASN A 75 16.68 -4.49 13.58
N ARG A 76 16.10 -4.81 14.74
CA ARG A 76 16.83 -5.39 15.89
C ARG A 76 16.96 -6.92 15.82
N SER A 77 16.26 -7.58 14.92
CA SER A 77 16.27 -9.04 14.81
C SER A 77 17.29 -9.51 13.79
N LYS A 78 18.23 -10.38 14.20
CA LYS A 78 19.21 -11.00 13.28
C LYS A 78 18.57 -11.78 12.12
N HIS A 79 17.33 -12.25 12.29
CA HIS A 79 16.63 -13.08 11.29
C HIS A 79 15.49 -12.36 10.55
N ARG A 80 15.06 -11.17 10.99
CA ARG A 80 13.95 -10.42 10.37
C ARG A 80 14.41 -9.08 9.85
N ARG A 81 15.20 -9.10 8.77
CA ARG A 81 15.62 -7.88 8.07
C ARG A 81 14.41 -7.10 7.55
N VAL A 82 14.47 -5.78 7.68
CA VAL A 82 13.38 -4.86 7.29
C VAL A 82 13.13 -4.90 5.78
N MET A 83 14.19 -4.80 4.98
CA MET A 83 14.08 -4.68 3.51
C MET A 83 13.43 -5.91 2.86
N PRO A 84 13.80 -7.16 3.15
CA PRO A 84 13.10 -8.32 2.58
C PRO A 84 11.59 -8.35 2.87
N LYS A 85 11.17 -7.89 4.06
CA LYS A 85 9.74 -7.83 4.39
C LYS A 85 9.03 -6.71 3.67
N LEU A 86 9.65 -5.53 3.56
CA LEU A 86 9.12 -4.43 2.77
C LEU A 86 9.04 -4.79 1.28
N ASP A 87 10.03 -5.53 0.77
CA ASP A 87 10.07 -6.03 -0.59
C ASP A 87 8.90 -7.00 -0.88
N GLU A 88 8.59 -7.91 0.06
CA GLU A 88 7.42 -8.79 -0.02
C GLU A 88 6.10 -8.01 -0.02
N ILE A 89 5.96 -7.03 0.88
CA ILE A 89 4.78 -6.17 0.98
C ILE A 89 4.62 -5.34 -0.30
N ALA A 90 5.69 -4.72 -0.77
CA ALA A 90 5.73 -3.91 -1.98
C ALA A 90 5.25 -4.71 -3.18
N ARG A 91 5.75 -5.93 -3.38
CA ARG A 91 5.32 -6.82 -4.46
C ARG A 91 3.81 -7.09 -4.40
N ARG A 92 3.31 -7.51 -3.23
CA ARG A 92 1.88 -7.81 -3.05
C ARG A 92 1.00 -6.59 -3.30
N TYR A 93 1.42 -5.42 -2.83
CA TYR A 93 0.64 -4.20 -2.94
C TYR A 93 0.59 -3.69 -4.36
N LEU A 94 1.73 -3.68 -5.04
CA LEU A 94 1.79 -3.33 -6.46
C LEU A 94 0.90 -4.25 -7.30
N GLN A 95 0.88 -5.57 -7.02
CA GLN A 95 0.01 -6.52 -7.74
C GLN A 95 -1.47 -6.17 -7.66
N GLN A 96 -1.89 -5.48 -6.60
CA GLN A 96 -3.28 -5.09 -6.39
C GLN A 96 -3.60 -3.70 -6.92
N THR A 97 -2.67 -2.75 -6.78
CA THR A 97 -2.90 -1.35 -7.19
C THR A 97 -2.52 -1.08 -8.64
N GLY A 98 -1.62 -1.88 -9.20
CA GLY A 98 -0.95 -1.59 -10.46
C GLY A 98 -0.14 -0.29 -10.41
N PHE A 99 0.25 0.19 -11.58
CA PHE A 99 0.84 1.50 -11.82
C PHE A 99 0.36 2.06 -13.17
N PHE A 100 0.53 3.35 -13.42
CA PHE A 100 0.21 3.89 -14.73
C PHE A 100 1.23 3.44 -15.78
N GLN A 101 0.75 2.91 -16.90
CA GLN A 101 1.58 2.47 -18.03
C GLN A 101 0.93 2.88 -19.34
N ASN A 102 1.70 3.60 -20.17
CA ASN A 102 1.29 4.08 -21.50
C ASN A 102 2.07 3.47 -22.66
N PHE A 103 2.93 2.50 -22.39
CA PHE A 103 3.72 1.76 -23.37
C PHE A 103 3.24 0.30 -23.46
N PRO A 104 3.40 -0.38 -24.61
CA PRO A 104 3.11 -1.80 -24.73
C PRO A 104 3.84 -2.59 -23.64
N SER A 105 3.21 -3.59 -23.04
CA SER A 105 3.89 -4.46 -22.06
C SER A 105 5.19 -4.99 -22.68
N LEU A 106 6.33 -4.58 -22.14
CA LEU A 106 7.65 -5.05 -22.56
C LEU A 106 7.86 -6.54 -22.26
N VAL A 107 6.97 -7.11 -21.44
CA VAL A 107 7.00 -8.52 -21.08
C VAL A 107 6.02 -9.25 -22.00
N ASN A 108 6.57 -10.03 -22.94
CA ASN A 108 5.85 -11.01 -23.77
C ASN A 108 5.30 -12.21 -22.95
N ASP A 109 5.43 -12.21 -21.63
CA ASP A 109 4.89 -13.26 -20.79
C ASP A 109 3.43 -13.00 -20.47
N LYS A 110 2.68 -14.10 -20.49
CA LYS A 110 1.28 -14.25 -20.08
C LYS A 110 1.02 -13.89 -18.59
N GLN A 111 1.94 -13.19 -17.95
CA GLN A 111 1.91 -12.80 -16.56
C GLN A 111 1.68 -11.29 -16.48
N TYR A 112 0.54 -10.85 -17.02
CA TYR A 112 0.09 -9.49 -16.81
C TYR A 112 -0.06 -9.27 -15.30
N PHE A 113 0.56 -8.20 -14.83
CA PHE A 113 0.43 -7.75 -13.45
C PHE A 113 -1.00 -7.25 -13.17
N TYR A 114 -1.68 -6.86 -14.23
CA TYR A 114 -3.08 -6.48 -14.26
C TYR A 114 -3.92 -7.71 -14.59
N ASP A 115 -5.02 -7.89 -13.87
CA ASP A 115 -6.11 -8.66 -14.43
C ASP A 115 -6.46 -8.06 -15.80
N LYS A 116 -6.74 -8.91 -16.80
CA LYS A 116 -7.09 -8.44 -18.15
C LYS A 116 -8.31 -7.51 -18.11
N GLU A 117 -9.12 -7.61 -17.08
CA GLU A 117 -10.29 -6.77 -16.80
C GLU A 117 -9.95 -5.30 -16.51
N ASN A 118 -8.76 -5.01 -15.96
CA ASN A 118 -8.32 -3.63 -15.64
C ASN A 118 -7.57 -2.94 -16.79
N ALA A 119 -7.42 -3.60 -17.95
CA ALA A 119 -6.76 -3.02 -19.10
C ALA A 119 -7.71 -2.06 -19.84
N VAL A 120 -7.36 -0.77 -19.91
CA VAL A 120 -8.13 0.20 -20.70
C VAL A 120 -7.65 0.13 -22.15
N LYS A 121 -8.48 -0.47 -23.02
CA LYS A 121 -8.25 -0.49 -24.47
C LYS A 121 -8.77 0.80 -25.09
N LEU A 122 -7.88 1.68 -25.53
CA LEU A 122 -8.27 2.93 -26.22
C LEU A 122 -8.40 2.74 -27.73
N THR A 123 -7.58 1.85 -28.32
CA THR A 123 -7.67 1.45 -29.73
C THR A 123 -7.24 -0.03 -29.86
N PRO A 124 -7.49 -0.71 -30.99
CA PRO A 124 -7.00 -2.08 -31.21
C PRO A 124 -5.48 -2.23 -31.06
N TYR A 125 -4.72 -1.13 -31.15
CA TYR A 125 -3.26 -1.12 -31.16
C TYR A 125 -2.63 -0.40 -29.95
N LYS A 126 -3.45 0.14 -29.03
CA LYS A 126 -2.97 0.93 -27.89
C LYS A 126 -3.73 0.59 -26.61
N THR A 127 -3.05 -0.15 -25.74
CA THR A 127 -3.52 -0.51 -24.40
C THR A 127 -2.77 0.32 -23.38
N TYR A 128 -3.51 0.90 -22.44
CA TYR A 128 -2.95 1.54 -21.26
C TYR A 128 -3.38 0.77 -20.03
N PHE A 129 -2.52 0.79 -19.02
CA PHE A 129 -2.89 0.33 -17.69
C PHE A 129 -2.93 1.53 -16.76
N VAL A 130 -4.00 1.60 -15.96
CA VAL A 130 -4.22 2.67 -15.01
C VAL A 130 -4.03 2.09 -13.62
N GLN A 131 -3.38 2.85 -12.74
CA GLN A 131 -3.32 2.52 -11.33
C GLN A 131 -4.73 2.62 -10.74
N THR A 132 -5.23 1.54 -10.14
CA THR A 132 -6.60 1.45 -9.63
C THR A 132 -6.71 1.65 -8.12
N GLY A 133 -5.60 1.62 -7.39
CA GLY A 133 -5.55 1.79 -5.94
C GLY A 133 -4.29 2.50 -5.47
N VAL A 134 -4.09 2.66 -4.16
CA VAL A 134 -2.90 3.36 -3.62
C VAL A 134 -2.38 2.72 -2.34
N VAL A 135 -1.07 2.79 -2.16
CA VAL A 135 -0.40 2.45 -0.91
C VAL A 135 -0.26 3.70 -0.04
N ARG A 136 -0.93 3.70 1.11
CA ARG A 136 -0.80 4.73 2.14
C ARG A 136 0.15 4.25 3.24
N VAL A 137 1.28 4.91 3.41
CA VAL A 137 2.21 4.61 4.50
C VAL A 137 1.94 5.57 5.66
N ASN A 138 1.65 5.02 6.84
CA ASN A 138 1.46 5.77 8.07
C ASN A 138 2.65 5.54 9.01
N CYS A 139 3.06 6.57 9.73
CA CYS A 139 4.05 6.49 10.79
C CYS A 139 3.86 7.69 11.73
N VAL A 140 4.16 7.53 13.02
CA VAL A 140 4.22 8.64 13.96
C VAL A 140 5.68 9.10 14.08
N ASP A 141 5.90 10.39 13.83
CA ASP A 141 7.14 11.14 14.09
C ASP A 141 8.45 10.63 13.46
N CYS A 142 8.40 9.92 12.32
CA CYS A 142 9.62 9.46 11.63
C CYS A 142 9.48 9.44 10.10
N LEU A 143 10.01 10.48 9.45
CA LEU A 143 10.14 10.59 8.00
C LEU A 143 11.03 9.48 7.39
N ASP A 144 12.08 9.04 8.09
CA ASP A 144 13.01 8.03 7.57
C ASP A 144 12.33 6.67 7.34
N ARG A 145 11.44 6.28 8.27
CA ARG A 145 10.67 5.03 8.18
C ARG A 145 9.71 5.07 7.00
N THR A 146 8.99 6.18 6.81
CA THR A 146 8.08 6.35 5.68
C THR A 146 8.83 6.37 4.36
N ASN A 147 9.96 7.09 4.28
CA ASN A 147 10.78 7.14 3.07
C ASN A 147 11.32 5.77 2.69
N THR A 148 11.77 4.98 3.68
CA THR A 148 12.27 3.62 3.44
C THR A 148 11.18 2.69 2.88
N ALA A 149 9.97 2.75 3.43
CA ALA A 149 8.85 1.97 2.93
C ALA A 149 8.40 2.40 1.53
N MET A 150 8.27 3.70 1.30
CA MET A 150 7.93 4.25 -0.02
C MET A 150 8.99 3.92 -1.07
N TYR A 151 10.28 3.98 -0.70
CA TYR A 151 11.39 3.53 -1.56
C TYR A 151 11.24 2.07 -1.96
N ALA A 152 10.91 1.17 -1.03
CA ALA A 152 10.71 -0.24 -1.35
C ALA A 152 9.57 -0.45 -2.36
N VAL A 153 8.45 0.25 -2.19
CA VAL A 153 7.34 0.21 -3.17
C VAL A 153 7.80 0.76 -4.53
N ALA A 154 8.43 1.93 -4.57
CA ALA A 154 8.89 2.55 -5.80
C ALA A 154 9.94 1.69 -6.55
N LYS A 155 10.87 1.06 -5.82
CA LYS A 155 11.86 0.13 -6.36
C LYS A 155 11.20 -1.03 -7.11
N TYR A 156 10.13 -1.61 -6.56
CA TYR A 156 9.40 -2.68 -7.24
C TYR A 156 8.66 -2.17 -8.48
N ALA A 157 7.96 -1.03 -8.38
CA ALA A 157 7.29 -0.42 -9.53
C ALA A 157 8.28 -0.16 -10.68
N LEU A 158 9.43 0.44 -10.35
CA LEU A 158 10.49 0.71 -11.30
C LEU A 158 11.03 -0.58 -11.94
N GLY A 159 11.28 -1.61 -11.14
CA GLY A 159 11.73 -2.91 -11.64
C GLY A 159 10.80 -3.49 -12.72
N TYR A 160 9.49 -3.37 -12.53
CA TYR A 160 8.51 -3.74 -13.55
C TYR A 160 8.56 -2.83 -14.79
N GLN A 161 8.65 -1.51 -14.59
CA GLN A 161 8.70 -0.55 -15.69
C GLN A 161 9.89 -0.76 -16.62
N VAL A 162 11.07 -1.08 -16.08
CA VAL A 162 12.29 -1.31 -16.86
C VAL A 162 12.43 -2.77 -17.36
N GLY A 163 11.40 -3.60 -17.21
CA GLY A 163 11.41 -4.99 -17.69
C GLY A 163 12.32 -5.93 -16.92
N TYR A 164 12.86 -5.50 -15.78
CA TYR A 164 13.63 -6.37 -14.91
C TYR A 164 12.66 -7.27 -14.15
N LYS A 165 12.54 -8.54 -14.59
CA LYS A 165 11.92 -9.61 -13.78
C LYS A 165 12.67 -9.67 -12.46
N CYS A 166 12.11 -8.98 -11.46
CA CYS A 166 12.47 -8.98 -10.07
C CYS A 166 13.97 -9.14 -9.84
N LEU A 167 14.69 -8.02 -9.72
CA LEU A 167 15.98 -7.91 -9.03
C LEU A 167 16.13 -9.02 -7.97
N SER A 168 16.77 -10.12 -8.37
CA SER A 168 17.45 -11.05 -7.49
C SER A 168 18.68 -10.28 -7.03
N LEU A 169 18.46 -9.22 -6.26
CA LEU A 169 19.48 -8.59 -5.46
C LEU A 169 19.75 -9.56 -4.32
N LYS A 170 20.52 -10.61 -4.66
CA LYS A 170 21.40 -11.26 -3.71
C LYS A 170 22.34 -10.16 -3.20
N GLN A 171 21.98 -9.57 -2.07
CA GLN A 171 22.95 -9.06 -1.11
C GLN A 171 23.20 -10.17 -0.10
#